data_AF-A0A963Q555-F1
#
_entry.id   AF-A0A963Q555-F1
#
_cell.length_a   1.000
_cell.length_b   1.000
_cell.length_c   1.000
_cell.angle_alpha   90.00
_cell.angle_beta   90.00
_cell.angle_gamma   90.00
#
_symmetry.space_group_name_H-M   'P 1'
#
loop_
_entity.id
_entity.type
_entity.pdbx_description
1 polymer ?
#
loop_
_entity_poly.entity_id
_entity_poly.type
_entity_poly.pdbx_seq_one_letter_code
_entity_poly.pdbx_strand_id
1 'polypeptide(L)'
;MTQDLLVSTDNGIVTLTMNRPASRNALSRDMVNAMHRALTDCATEPSTRLVVLTGAGGAFCSGGDVKGFAQAAASGSAPMGFDQRVADLRLRMEVSRLLHEMPKPTLAVLPGPAAGAGLSLALACDLRLMADTAKVTTAFSRVGLSGDFGGSYFLSHLVGASRARELFFTGRTVEADEALRLGLVDRVAPAAELEQAARQWAQELAALPTVALGYMKRNLNLGLRA
;
A
#
# COMPACT_ATOMS: atom_id res chain seq x y z
N MET A 1 12.43 12.63 9.84
CA MET A 1 11.01 12.30 9.60
C MET A 1 10.40 13.43 8.80
N THR A 2 9.56 13.14 7.80
CA THR A 2 8.92 14.16 6.94
C THR A 2 7.51 14.43 7.47
N GLN A 3 6.90 15.57 7.12
CA GLN A 3 5.49 15.81 7.46
C GLN A 3 4.54 14.95 6.62
N ASP A 4 5.01 14.43 5.49
CA ASP A 4 4.25 13.61 4.55
C ASP A 4 4.06 12.16 5.03
N LEU A 5 4.87 11.67 5.98
CA LEU A 5 4.71 10.35 6.59
C LEU A 5 4.87 10.45 8.10
N LEU A 6 3.79 10.19 8.82
CA LEU A 6 3.82 10.09 10.28
C LEU A 6 4.13 8.65 10.68
N VAL A 7 4.94 8.49 11.73
CA VAL A 7 5.29 7.18 12.29
C VAL A 7 4.96 7.22 13.78
N SER A 8 4.18 6.25 14.24
CA SER A 8 3.92 6.03 15.66
C SER A 8 4.20 4.58 16.02
N THR A 9 4.62 4.35 17.27
CA THR A 9 4.88 3.01 17.80
C THR A 9 4.12 2.85 19.10
N ASP A 10 3.34 1.79 19.21
CA ASP A 10 2.63 1.41 20.43
C ASP A 10 2.71 -0.12 20.60
N ASN A 11 3.31 -0.58 21.70
CA ASN A 11 3.42 -2.00 22.04
C ASN A 11 3.91 -2.91 20.89
N GLY A 12 4.90 -2.44 20.13
CA GLY A 12 5.49 -3.15 19.00
C GLY A 12 4.69 -3.07 17.70
N ILE A 13 3.56 -2.35 17.67
CA ILE A 13 2.83 -2.00 16.46
C ILE A 13 3.40 -0.69 15.93
N VAL A 14 4.03 -0.72 14.76
CA VAL A 14 4.53 0.49 14.09
C VAL A 14 3.52 0.91 13.04
N THR A 15 2.90 2.08 13.20
CA THR A 15 1.92 2.62 12.27
C THR A 15 2.54 3.70 11.40
N LEU A 16 2.54 3.46 10.09
CA LEU A 16 2.96 4.39 9.05
C LEU A 16 1.71 5.05 8.46
N THR A 17 1.54 6.35 8.68
CA THR A 17 0.40 7.13 8.18
C THR A 17 0.84 8.06 7.06
N MET A 18 0.38 7.79 5.83
CA MET A 18 0.57 8.69 4.70
C MET A 18 -0.24 9.98 4.95
N ASN A 19 0.44 11.13 5.01
CA ASN A 19 -0.12 12.36 5.55
C ASN A 19 -0.02 13.52 4.56
N ARG A 20 -0.72 13.39 3.43
CA ARG A 20 -0.98 14.49 2.49
C ARG A 20 -2.48 14.56 2.18
N PRO A 21 -3.34 14.81 3.18
CA PRO A 21 -4.80 14.68 3.02
C PRO A 21 -5.37 15.61 1.94
N ALA A 22 -4.78 16.79 1.75
CA ALA A 22 -5.18 17.74 0.70
C ALA A 22 -5.04 17.18 -0.73
N SER A 23 -4.17 16.18 -0.94
CA SER A 23 -4.00 15.47 -2.21
C SER A 23 -4.44 14.00 -2.12
N ARG A 24 -5.28 13.65 -1.14
CA ARG A 24 -5.71 12.26 -0.87
C ARG A 24 -4.52 11.31 -0.73
N ASN A 25 -3.47 11.78 -0.05
CA ASN A 25 -2.24 11.05 0.24
C ASN A 25 -1.49 10.60 -1.02
N ALA A 26 -1.50 11.40 -2.09
CA ALA A 26 -0.70 11.14 -3.28
C ALA A 26 0.79 11.00 -2.94
N LEU A 27 1.46 9.99 -3.51
CA LEU A 27 2.84 9.61 -3.19
C LEU A 27 3.84 10.69 -3.66
N SER A 28 4.40 11.44 -2.71
CA SER A 28 5.57 12.29 -2.94
C SER A 28 6.86 11.45 -2.89
N ARG A 29 7.96 11.99 -3.43
CA ARG A 29 9.30 11.39 -3.28
C ARG A 29 9.70 11.29 -1.81
N ASP A 30 9.44 12.35 -1.05
CA ASP A 30 9.80 12.44 0.37
C ASP A 30 9.03 11.43 1.22
N MET A 31 7.73 11.24 0.95
CA MET A 31 6.91 10.21 1.59
C MET A 31 7.45 8.81 1.32
N VAL A 32 7.75 8.49 0.06
CA VAL A 32 8.26 7.15 -0.33
C VAL A 32 9.65 6.90 0.27
N ASN A 33 10.53 7.90 0.27
CA ASN A 33 11.86 7.79 0.89
C ASN A 33 11.78 7.61 2.41
N ALA A 34 10.88 8.35 3.08
CA ALA A 34 10.64 8.19 4.51
C ALA A 34 10.06 6.81 4.83
N MET A 35 9.13 6.32 3.99
CA MET A 35 8.51 5.01 4.13
C MET A 35 9.52 3.88 3.94
N HIS A 36 10.40 4.00 2.94
CA HIS A 36 11.49 3.05 2.73
C HIS A 36 12.36 2.94 3.98
N ARG A 37 12.84 4.06 4.53
CA ARG A 37 13.66 4.07 5.75
C ARG A 37 12.92 3.42 6.91
N ALA A 38 11.68 3.83 7.18
CA ALA A 38 10.89 3.28 8.27
C ALA A 38 10.66 1.76 8.13
N LEU A 39 10.38 1.28 6.92
CA LEU A 39 10.21 -0.16 6.66
C LEU A 39 11.52 -0.94 6.82
N THR A 40 12.65 -0.38 6.38
CA THR A 40 13.98 -0.97 6.60
C THR A 40 14.27 -1.09 8.11
N ASP A 41 14.02 -0.04 8.89
CA ASP A 41 14.21 -0.04 10.33
C ASP A 41 13.29 -1.06 11.02
N CYS A 42 12.01 -1.10 10.65
CA CYS A 42 11.05 -2.07 11.17
C CYS A 42 11.43 -3.53 10.87
N ALA A 43 12.07 -3.78 9.71
CA ALA A 43 12.44 -5.13 9.29
C ALA A 43 13.53 -5.72 10.21
N THR A 44 14.44 -4.89 10.71
CA THR A 44 15.58 -5.33 11.54
C THR A 44 15.34 -5.15 13.05
N GLU A 45 14.42 -4.26 13.43
CA GLU A 45 14.12 -3.96 14.83
C GLU A 45 13.42 -5.14 15.55
N PRO A 46 14.02 -5.73 16.60
CA PRO A 46 13.43 -6.85 17.33
C PRO A 46 12.10 -6.52 18.02
N SER A 47 11.93 -5.28 18.49
CA SER A 47 10.69 -4.84 19.17
C SER A 47 9.50 -4.67 18.22
N THR A 48 9.73 -4.56 16.91
CA THR A 48 8.64 -4.48 15.92
C THR A 48 7.95 -5.83 15.79
N ARG A 49 6.64 -5.84 16.07
CA ARG A 49 5.74 -7.01 16.05
C ARG A 49 4.84 -7.03 14.81
N LEU A 50 4.38 -5.86 14.38
CA LEU A 50 3.47 -5.63 13.26
C LEU A 50 3.73 -4.25 12.66
N VAL A 51 3.66 -4.13 11.34
CA VAL A 51 3.61 -2.82 10.67
C VAL A 51 2.20 -2.57 10.14
N VAL A 52 1.64 -1.41 10.47
CA VAL A 52 0.36 -0.93 9.93
C VAL A 52 0.65 0.18 8.92
N LEU A 53 0.05 0.11 7.74
CA LEU A 53 0.05 1.19 6.75
C LEU A 53 -1.36 1.76 6.62
N THR A 54 -1.50 3.07 6.75
CA THR A 54 -2.80 3.77 6.63
C THR A 54 -2.62 5.17 6.03
N GLY A 55 -3.73 5.87 5.79
CA GLY A 55 -3.75 7.24 5.25
C GLY A 55 -4.53 8.20 6.14
N ALA A 56 -4.04 9.44 6.24
CA ALA A 56 -4.71 10.51 6.98
C ALA A 56 -5.89 11.10 6.18
N GLY A 57 -6.84 11.72 6.88
CA GLY A 57 -7.88 12.54 6.26
C GLY A 57 -8.90 11.79 5.41
N GLY A 58 -9.21 10.54 5.75
CA GLY A 58 -10.31 9.78 5.13
C GLY A 58 -10.01 9.24 3.72
N ALA A 59 -8.74 9.23 3.31
CA ALA A 59 -8.30 8.51 2.11
C ALA A 59 -7.14 7.60 2.49
N PHE A 60 -7.01 6.46 1.81
CA PHE A 60 -5.80 5.65 1.94
C PHE A 60 -4.67 6.31 1.15
N CYS A 61 -4.75 6.25 -0.19
CA CYS A 61 -3.76 6.84 -1.09
C CYS A 61 -4.30 6.88 -2.52
N SER A 62 -4.24 8.05 -3.18
CA SER A 62 -4.63 8.18 -4.58
C SER A 62 -3.57 7.73 -5.59
N GLY A 63 -2.43 7.22 -5.14
CA GLY A 63 -1.31 6.80 -5.99
C GLY A 63 -0.39 7.95 -6.38
N GLY A 64 0.10 7.96 -7.62
CA GLY A 64 1.03 8.98 -8.10
C GLY A 64 0.42 10.39 -8.11
N ASP A 65 1.25 11.41 -7.86
CA ASP A 65 0.86 12.81 -7.93
C ASP A 65 0.76 13.28 -9.40
N VAL A 66 -0.36 12.95 -10.05
CA VAL A 66 -0.61 13.25 -11.48
C VAL A 66 -0.52 14.75 -11.77
N LYS A 67 -0.92 15.60 -10.82
CA LYS A 67 -0.77 17.06 -10.96
C LYS A 67 0.71 17.46 -10.95
N GLY A 68 1.50 16.87 -10.06
CA GLY A 68 2.96 17.04 -10.04
C GLY A 68 3.62 16.55 -11.34
N PHE A 69 3.15 15.45 -11.93
CA PHE A 69 3.67 14.97 -13.22
C PHE A 69 3.39 15.95 -14.36
N ALA A 70 2.17 16.49 -14.44
CA ALA A 70 1.79 17.47 -15.46
C ALA A 70 2.60 18.78 -15.32
N GLN A 71 2.81 19.25 -14.10
CA GLN A 71 3.60 20.46 -13.83
C GLN A 71 5.08 20.27 -14.20
N ALA A 72 5.69 19.13 -13.86
CA ALA A 72 7.07 18.82 -14.21
C ALA A 72 7.28 18.66 -15.73
N ALA A 73 6.27 18.15 -16.45
CA ALA A 73 6.30 18.09 -17.91
C ALA A 73 6.21 19.48 -18.55
N ALA A 74 5.44 20.39 -17.95
CA ALA A 74 5.25 21.76 -18.44
C ALA A 74 6.43 22.70 -18.12
N SER A 75 7.21 22.43 -17.07
CA SER A 75 8.29 23.32 -16.59
C SER A 75 9.57 23.30 -17.43
N GLY A 76 9.67 22.46 -18.47
CA GLY A 76 10.83 22.44 -19.39
C GLY A 76 12.16 22.07 -18.74
N SER A 77 12.16 21.65 -17.47
CA SER A 77 13.33 21.15 -16.74
C SER A 77 13.95 19.99 -17.50
N ALA A 78 15.30 19.98 -17.61
CA ALA A 78 16.03 18.94 -18.33
C ALA A 78 15.54 17.57 -17.84
N PRO A 79 14.86 16.78 -18.69
CA PRO A 79 14.27 15.54 -18.24
C PRO A 79 15.40 14.62 -17.80
N MET A 80 15.26 13.99 -16.62
CA MET A 80 16.08 12.82 -16.27
C MET A 80 16.13 11.89 -17.49
N GLY A 81 17.31 11.35 -17.81
CA GLY A 81 17.43 10.36 -18.88
C GLY A 81 16.45 9.20 -18.67
N PHE A 82 16.04 8.52 -19.75
CA PHE A 82 15.09 7.40 -19.64
C PHE A 82 15.52 6.38 -18.58
N ASP A 83 16.78 5.96 -18.60
CA ASP A 83 17.34 5.01 -17.64
C ASP A 83 17.32 5.53 -16.20
N GLN A 84 17.55 6.83 -16.00
CA GLN A 84 17.47 7.45 -14.68
C GLN A 84 16.03 7.43 -14.14
N ARG A 85 15.03 7.67 -14.99
CA ARG A 85 13.61 7.57 -14.58
C ARG A 85 13.22 6.14 -14.23
N VAL A 86 13.72 5.16 -14.99
CA VAL A 86 13.50 3.73 -14.70
C VAL A 86 14.15 3.34 -13.37
N ALA A 87 15.40 3.75 -13.15
CA ALA A 87 16.12 3.48 -11.90
C ALA A 87 15.43 4.13 -10.70
N ASP A 88 14.99 5.38 -10.84
CA ASP A 88 14.23 6.11 -9.83
C ASP A 88 12.90 5.43 -9.48
N LEU A 89 12.13 5.00 -10.49
CA LEU A 89 10.89 4.27 -10.27
C LEU A 89 11.16 2.94 -9.55
N ARG A 90 12.20 2.20 -9.94
CA ARG A 90 12.59 0.94 -9.27
C ARG A 90 12.91 1.17 -7.79
N LEU A 91 13.70 2.19 -7.49
CA LEU A 91 14.03 2.55 -6.10
C LEU A 91 12.75 2.88 -5.30
N ARG A 92 11.82 3.64 -5.90
CA ARG A 92 10.55 3.99 -5.25
C ARG A 92 9.65 2.79 -5.00
N MET A 93 9.63 1.80 -5.90
CA MET A 93 8.80 0.59 -5.76
C MET A 93 9.31 -0.37 -4.68
N GLU A 94 10.52 -0.17 -4.16
CA GLU A 94 11.12 -1.01 -3.13
C GLU A 94 10.28 -1.05 -1.85
N VAL A 95 9.51 0.00 -1.55
CA VAL A 95 8.57 -0.01 -0.42
C VAL A 95 7.52 -1.11 -0.56
N SER A 96 7.01 -1.40 -1.77
CA SER A 96 6.08 -2.51 -2.00
C SER A 96 6.76 -3.86 -1.75
N ARG A 97 8.01 -4.01 -2.21
CA ARG A 97 8.78 -5.23 -1.96
C ARG A 97 9.03 -5.43 -0.46
N LEU A 98 9.40 -4.37 0.26
CA LEU A 98 9.60 -4.42 1.70
C LEU A 98 8.31 -4.80 2.45
N LEU A 99 7.17 -4.18 2.13
CA LEU A 99 5.88 -4.55 2.71
C LEU A 99 5.55 -6.04 2.50
N HIS A 100 5.86 -6.56 1.32
CA HIS A 100 5.57 -7.95 0.94
C HIS A 100 6.59 -8.97 1.46
N GLU A 101 7.86 -8.61 1.64
CA GLU A 101 8.94 -9.58 1.91
C GLU A 101 9.60 -9.42 3.29
N MET A 102 9.36 -8.32 4.01
CA MET A 102 9.95 -8.13 5.35
C MET A 102 9.57 -9.26 6.32
N PRO A 103 10.41 -9.58 7.33
CA PRO A 103 10.18 -10.68 8.26
C PRO A 103 9.13 -10.37 9.33
N LYS A 104 8.30 -9.33 9.11
CA LYS A 104 7.24 -8.87 10.00
C LYS A 104 5.91 -8.92 9.25
N PRO A 105 4.79 -9.23 9.93
CA PRO A 105 3.47 -9.09 9.34
C PRO A 105 3.17 -7.61 9.02
N THR A 106 2.43 -7.38 7.96
CA THR A 106 1.99 -6.05 7.52
C THR A 106 0.48 -5.98 7.31
N LEU A 107 -0.15 -4.93 7.84
CA LEU A 107 -1.60 -4.68 7.75
C LEU A 107 -1.86 -3.34 7.08
N ALA A 108 -2.58 -3.33 5.97
CA ALA A 108 -3.12 -2.10 5.39
C ALA A 108 -4.49 -1.79 6.00
N VAL A 109 -4.69 -0.56 6.47
CA VAL A 109 -6.00 -0.05 6.94
C VAL A 109 -6.44 1.03 5.97
N LEU A 110 -7.57 0.82 5.29
CA LEU A 110 -8.07 1.68 4.22
C LEU A 110 -9.29 2.49 4.73
N PRO A 111 -9.09 3.71 5.25
CA PRO A 111 -10.18 4.56 5.72
C PRO A 111 -11.01 5.19 4.60
N GLY A 112 -10.57 5.02 3.35
CA GLY A 112 -11.23 5.60 2.18
C GLY A 112 -10.51 5.23 0.90
N PRO A 113 -10.60 6.06 -0.15
CA PRO A 113 -10.15 5.69 -1.48
C PRO A 113 -8.69 5.21 -1.56
N ALA A 114 -8.46 4.10 -2.27
CA ALA A 114 -7.14 3.61 -2.67
C ALA A 114 -7.08 3.45 -4.21
N ALA A 115 -6.18 4.15 -4.87
CA ALA A 115 -6.10 4.18 -6.33
C ALA A 115 -4.66 4.01 -6.86
N GLY A 116 -4.50 3.33 -8.00
CA GLY A 116 -3.21 3.20 -8.66
C GLY A 116 -2.14 2.62 -7.75
N ALA A 117 -0.97 3.26 -7.69
CA ALA A 117 0.11 2.89 -6.78
C ALA A 117 -0.34 2.82 -5.31
N GLY A 118 -1.35 3.58 -4.90
CA GLY A 118 -1.93 3.50 -3.55
C GLY A 118 -2.63 2.16 -3.32
N LEU A 119 -3.41 1.68 -4.29
CA LEU A 119 -3.95 0.32 -4.24
C LEU A 119 -2.82 -0.71 -4.28
N SER A 120 -1.81 -0.54 -5.14
CA SER A 120 -0.65 -1.45 -5.19
C SER A 120 0.05 -1.60 -3.83
N LEU A 121 0.21 -0.51 -3.06
CA LEU A 121 0.78 -0.56 -1.71
C LEU A 121 -0.11 -1.34 -0.73
N ALA A 122 -1.43 -1.14 -0.78
CA ALA A 122 -2.35 -1.91 0.06
C ALA A 122 -2.30 -3.42 -0.26
N LEU A 123 -2.23 -3.76 -1.55
CA LEU A 123 -2.12 -5.16 -1.99
C LEU A 123 -0.75 -5.78 -1.70
N ALA A 124 0.29 -4.97 -1.50
CA ALA A 124 1.61 -5.43 -1.07
C ALA A 124 1.68 -5.80 0.41
N CYS A 125 0.75 -5.31 1.24
CA CYS A 125 0.63 -5.76 2.63
C CYS A 125 0.16 -7.22 2.72
N ASP A 126 0.34 -7.87 3.86
CA ASP A 126 -0.12 -9.25 4.04
C ASP A 126 -1.64 -9.30 4.20
N LEU A 127 -2.20 -8.36 4.95
CA LEU A 127 -3.61 -8.27 5.31
C LEU A 127 -4.16 -6.87 5.05
N ARG A 128 -5.47 -6.75 4.78
CA ARG A 128 -6.17 -5.47 4.55
C ARG A 128 -7.50 -5.40 5.30
N LEU A 129 -7.70 -4.32 6.05
CA LEU A 129 -8.98 -3.88 6.61
C LEU A 129 -9.46 -2.65 5.87
N MET A 130 -10.73 -2.59 5.49
CA MET A 130 -11.28 -1.50 4.70
C MET A 130 -12.57 -0.96 5.30
N ALA A 131 -12.78 0.36 5.24
CA ALA A 131 -14.08 0.95 5.58
C ALA A 131 -15.14 0.54 4.54
N ASP A 132 -16.37 0.32 4.97
CA ASP A 132 -17.52 0.05 4.11
C ASP A 132 -17.78 1.16 3.07
N THR A 133 -17.44 2.40 3.39
CA THR A 133 -17.54 3.56 2.48
C THR A 133 -16.33 3.74 1.56
N ALA A 134 -15.26 2.97 1.76
CA ALA A 134 -14.05 3.09 0.94
C ALA A 134 -14.26 2.49 -0.45
N LYS A 135 -13.40 2.90 -1.38
CA LYS A 135 -13.45 2.47 -2.78
C LYS A 135 -12.05 2.20 -3.29
N VAL A 136 -11.87 1.15 -4.08
CA VAL A 136 -10.58 0.82 -4.70
C VAL A 136 -10.64 0.83 -6.21
N THR A 137 -9.55 1.20 -6.87
CA THR A 137 -9.42 1.13 -8.33
C THR A 137 -7.97 1.05 -8.77
N THR A 138 -7.70 0.33 -9.86
CA THR A 138 -6.37 0.31 -10.46
C THR A 138 -6.02 1.68 -11.06
N ALA A 139 -6.98 2.46 -11.56
CA ALA A 139 -6.86 3.81 -12.13
C ALA A 139 -5.82 4.04 -13.27
N PHE A 140 -4.88 3.12 -13.51
CA PHE A 140 -3.76 3.31 -14.44
C PHE A 140 -4.21 3.53 -15.88
N SER A 141 -5.20 2.75 -16.35
CA SER A 141 -5.73 2.88 -17.71
C SER A 141 -6.36 4.25 -17.98
N ARG A 142 -6.91 4.91 -16.95
CA ARG A 142 -7.52 6.24 -17.06
C ARG A 142 -6.51 7.37 -17.29
N VAL A 143 -5.23 7.10 -17.02
CA VAL A 143 -4.13 8.06 -17.20
C VAL A 143 -3.06 7.55 -18.18
N GLY A 144 -3.37 6.51 -18.95
CA GLY A 144 -2.47 5.97 -19.97
C GLY A 144 -1.22 5.28 -19.40
N LEU A 145 -1.29 4.72 -18.20
CA LEU A 145 -0.18 4.01 -17.55
C LEU A 145 -0.45 2.50 -17.48
N SER A 146 0.62 1.72 -17.46
CA SER A 146 0.58 0.25 -17.39
C SER A 146 0.34 -0.31 -15.98
N GLY A 147 0.60 0.50 -14.96
CA GLY A 147 0.71 0.06 -13.57
C GLY A 147 2.14 -0.09 -13.08
N ASP A 148 2.31 0.08 -11.77
CA ASP A 148 3.58 0.04 -11.04
C ASP A 148 3.37 -0.44 -9.57
N PHE A 149 4.42 -0.36 -8.75
CA PHE A 149 4.42 -0.76 -7.33
C PHE A 149 3.99 -2.21 -7.07
N GLY A 150 4.17 -3.09 -8.06
CA GLY A 150 3.80 -4.51 -7.97
C GLY A 150 2.32 -4.79 -8.13
N GLY A 151 1.48 -3.81 -8.45
CA GLY A 151 0.02 -3.99 -8.52
C GLY A 151 -0.42 -5.13 -9.45
N SER A 152 0.24 -5.31 -10.59
CA SER A 152 -0.04 -6.41 -11.52
C SER A 152 0.35 -7.79 -10.97
N TYR A 153 1.39 -7.86 -10.13
CA TYR A 153 1.80 -9.08 -9.44
C TYR A 153 0.82 -9.41 -8.32
N PHE A 154 0.53 -8.49 -7.40
CA PHE A 154 -0.33 -8.78 -6.27
C PHE A 154 -1.77 -9.09 -6.70
N LEU A 155 -2.32 -8.28 -7.61
CA LEU A 155 -3.70 -8.45 -8.04
C LEU A 155 -3.91 -9.79 -8.76
N SER A 156 -2.97 -10.23 -9.61
CA SER A 156 -3.11 -11.49 -10.33
C SER A 156 -3.13 -12.71 -9.41
N HIS A 157 -2.39 -12.69 -8.30
CA HIS A 157 -2.38 -13.76 -7.31
C HIS A 157 -3.60 -13.73 -6.37
N LEU A 158 -4.14 -12.54 -6.09
CA LEU A 158 -5.32 -12.40 -5.23
C LEU A 158 -6.62 -12.78 -5.93
N VAL A 159 -6.83 -12.30 -7.16
CA VAL A 159 -8.13 -12.45 -7.85
C VAL A 159 -8.08 -13.32 -9.11
N GLY A 160 -6.90 -13.82 -9.47
CA GLY A 160 -6.66 -14.56 -10.71
C GLY A 160 -6.50 -13.66 -11.94
N ALA A 161 -5.87 -14.19 -12.98
CA ALA A 161 -5.45 -13.43 -14.16
C ALA A 161 -6.60 -12.76 -14.93
N SER A 162 -7.75 -13.43 -15.07
CA SER A 162 -8.90 -12.90 -15.82
C SER A 162 -9.49 -11.65 -15.13
N ARG A 163 -9.74 -11.74 -13.82
CA ARG A 163 -10.27 -10.62 -13.04
C ARG A 163 -9.25 -9.49 -12.95
N ALA A 164 -7.98 -9.80 -12.77
CA ALA A 164 -6.92 -8.79 -12.76
C ALA A 164 -6.90 -7.98 -14.07
N ARG A 165 -7.02 -8.63 -15.23
CA ARG A 165 -7.12 -7.94 -16.54
C ARG A 165 -8.37 -7.07 -16.63
N GLU A 166 -9.52 -7.58 -16.21
CA GLU A 166 -10.77 -6.80 -16.18
C GLU A 166 -10.60 -5.51 -15.37
N LEU A 167 -10.08 -5.61 -14.14
CA LEU A 167 -9.87 -4.46 -13.27
C LEU A 167 -8.79 -3.50 -13.79
N PHE A 168 -7.71 -3.98 -14.41
CA PHE A 168 -6.67 -3.12 -15.00
C PHE A 168 -7.16 -2.41 -16.27
N PHE A 169 -7.88 -3.11 -17.15
CA PHE A 169 -8.31 -2.56 -18.43
C PHE A 169 -9.44 -1.56 -18.24
N THR A 170 -10.47 -1.92 -17.48
CA THR A 170 -11.62 -1.03 -17.25
C THR A 170 -11.26 0.11 -16.30
N GLY A 171 -10.31 -0.11 -15.38
CA GLY A 171 -10.04 0.82 -14.29
C GLY A 171 -11.31 1.16 -13.50
N ARG A 172 -12.30 0.25 -13.45
CA ARG A 172 -13.54 0.52 -12.73
C ARG A 172 -13.30 0.62 -11.23
N THR A 173 -14.27 1.21 -10.55
CA THR A 173 -14.26 1.28 -9.09
C THR A 173 -14.85 0.00 -8.52
N VAL A 174 -14.26 -0.48 -7.44
CA VAL A 174 -14.72 -1.63 -6.65
C VAL A 174 -15.07 -1.11 -5.25
N GLU A 175 -16.31 -1.31 -4.84
CA GLU A 175 -16.84 -0.95 -3.52
C GLU A 175 -16.53 -2.06 -2.50
N ALA A 176 -16.66 -1.77 -1.19
CA ALA A 176 -16.20 -2.64 -0.12
C ALA A 176 -16.74 -4.08 -0.17
N ASP A 177 -18.05 -4.28 -0.43
CA ASP A 177 -18.66 -5.61 -0.51
C ASP A 177 -18.05 -6.47 -1.62
N GLU A 178 -17.83 -5.87 -2.79
CA GLU A 178 -17.18 -6.57 -3.89
C GLU A 178 -15.69 -6.78 -3.60
N ALA A 179 -15.00 -5.81 -2.99
CA ALA A 179 -13.61 -5.94 -2.62
C ALA A 179 -13.39 -7.14 -1.68
N LEU A 180 -14.27 -7.31 -0.69
CA LEU A 180 -14.26 -8.45 0.22
C LEU A 180 -14.54 -9.77 -0.54
N ARG A 181 -15.59 -9.80 -1.37
CA ARG A 181 -15.95 -11.00 -2.15
C ARG A 181 -14.86 -11.44 -3.13
N LEU A 182 -14.12 -10.49 -3.71
CA LEU A 182 -13.02 -10.78 -4.61
C LEU A 182 -11.74 -11.21 -3.88
N GLY A 183 -11.64 -10.99 -2.56
CA GLY A 183 -10.39 -11.20 -1.82
C GLY A 183 -9.38 -10.06 -2.00
N LEU A 184 -9.83 -8.87 -2.40
CA LEU A 184 -8.99 -7.67 -2.40
C LEU A 184 -8.75 -7.14 -0.99
N VAL A 185 -9.66 -7.43 -0.05
CA VAL A 185 -9.54 -7.11 1.36
C VAL A 185 -10.01 -8.29 2.20
N ASP A 186 -9.47 -8.39 3.41
CA ASP A 186 -9.70 -9.53 4.30
C ASP A 186 -10.84 -9.25 5.30
N ARG A 187 -11.02 -7.98 5.65
CA ARG A 187 -12.11 -7.51 6.52
C ARG A 187 -12.65 -6.17 6.03
N VAL A 188 -13.95 -5.96 6.27
CA VAL A 188 -14.63 -4.68 6.12
C VAL A 188 -15.26 -4.30 7.45
N ALA A 189 -15.19 -3.03 7.81
CA ALA A 189 -15.84 -2.48 9.00
C ALA A 189 -16.63 -1.21 8.64
N PRO A 190 -17.71 -0.89 9.38
CA PRO A 190 -18.34 0.43 9.27
C PRO A 190 -17.31 1.54 9.41
N ALA A 191 -17.38 2.58 8.59
CA ALA A 191 -16.39 3.67 8.60
C ALA A 191 -16.21 4.30 10.00
N ALA A 192 -17.29 4.41 10.79
CA ALA A 192 -17.27 4.93 12.15
C ALA A 192 -16.56 4.02 13.16
N GLU A 193 -16.45 2.72 12.87
CA GLU A 193 -15.85 1.70 13.74
C GLU A 193 -14.46 1.27 13.26
N LEU A 194 -14.01 1.75 12.10
CA LEU A 194 -12.78 1.30 11.46
C LEU A 194 -11.56 1.46 12.37
N GLU A 195 -11.42 2.58 13.07
CA GLU A 195 -10.27 2.83 13.95
C GLU A 195 -10.22 1.80 15.08
N GLN A 196 -11.37 1.53 15.71
CA GLN A 196 -11.47 0.53 16.77
C GLN A 196 -11.19 -0.89 16.23
N ALA A 197 -11.79 -1.25 15.11
CA ALA A 197 -11.58 -2.54 14.46
C ALA A 197 -10.11 -2.75 14.05
N ALA A 198 -9.47 -1.70 13.52
CA ALA A 198 -8.06 -1.70 13.14
C ALA A 198 -7.17 -1.90 14.37
N ARG A 199 -7.42 -1.15 15.45
CA ARG A 199 -6.66 -1.27 16.70
C ARG A 199 -6.78 -2.66 17.29
N GLN A 200 -7.99 -3.19 17.38
CA GLN A 200 -8.22 -4.54 17.91
C GLN A 200 -7.48 -5.58 17.08
N TRP A 201 -7.63 -5.55 15.76
CA TRP A 201 -7.00 -6.56 14.91
C TRP A 201 -5.47 -6.44 14.90
N ALA A 202 -4.94 -5.21 14.94
CA ALA A 202 -3.51 -4.98 15.07
C ALA A 202 -2.94 -5.54 16.38
N GLN A 203 -3.67 -5.39 17.50
CA GLN A 203 -3.29 -5.96 18.80
C GLN A 203 -3.30 -7.50 18.77
N GLU A 204 -4.34 -8.11 18.19
CA GLU A 204 -4.42 -9.56 18.00
C GLU A 204 -3.22 -10.08 17.20
N LEU A 205 -2.88 -9.43 16.08
CA LEU A 205 -1.76 -9.81 15.22
C LEU A 205 -0.40 -9.60 15.92
N ALA A 206 -0.21 -8.51 16.66
CA ALA A 206 1.03 -8.21 17.36
C ALA A 206 1.33 -9.16 18.53
N ALA A 207 0.28 -9.73 19.13
CA ALA A 207 0.37 -10.74 20.19
C ALA A 207 0.82 -12.12 19.67
N LEU A 208 0.67 -12.41 18.37
CA LEU A 208 1.11 -13.68 17.77
C LEU A 208 2.65 -13.77 17.70
N PRO A 209 3.25 -14.97 17.58
CA PRO A 209 4.70 -15.14 17.49
C PRO A 209 5.30 -14.56 16.19
N THR A 210 5.70 -13.29 16.19
CA THR A 210 6.19 -12.55 15.01
C THR A 210 7.27 -13.28 14.20
N VAL A 211 8.22 -13.96 14.86
CA VAL A 211 9.26 -14.72 14.16
C VAL A 211 8.65 -15.86 13.33
N ALA A 212 7.71 -16.61 13.90
CA ALA A 212 7.02 -17.67 13.18
C ALA A 212 6.20 -17.11 12.01
N LEU A 213 5.47 -16.01 12.22
CA LEU A 213 4.72 -15.33 11.16
C LEU A 213 5.63 -14.86 10.01
N GLY A 214 6.81 -14.32 10.32
CA GLY A 214 7.80 -13.93 9.31
C GLY A 214 8.26 -15.10 8.45
N TYR A 215 8.50 -16.27 9.04
CA TYR A 215 8.82 -17.49 8.27
C TYR A 215 7.62 -18.04 7.49
N MET A 216 6.41 -17.99 8.04
CA MET A 216 5.19 -18.36 7.32
C MET A 216 5.02 -17.50 6.06
N LYS A 217 5.12 -16.17 6.21
CA LYS A 217 5.10 -15.20 5.12
C LYS A 217 6.16 -15.53 4.06
N ARG A 218 7.40 -15.77 4.47
CA ARG A 218 8.49 -16.17 3.56
C ARG A 218 8.16 -17.44 2.78
N ASN A 219 7.63 -18.47 3.44
CA ASN A 219 7.29 -19.74 2.80
C ASN A 219 6.15 -19.58 1.79
N LEU A 220 5.12 -18.80 2.11
CA LEU A 220 4.03 -18.48 1.19
C LEU A 220 4.55 -17.75 -0.05
N ASN A 221 5.41 -16.75 0.14
CA ASN A 221 5.99 -15.99 -0.98
C ASN A 221 6.89 -16.84 -1.88
N LEU A 222 7.60 -17.84 -1.32
CA LEU A 222 8.35 -18.80 -2.12
C LEU A 222 7.42 -19.67 -2.97
N GLY A 223 6.25 -20.04 -2.45
CA GLY A 223 5.23 -20.79 -3.19
C GLY A 223 4.62 -20.03 -4.37
N LEU A 224 4.59 -18.68 -4.31
CA LEU A 224 4.09 -17.85 -5.42
C LEU A 224 5.06 -17.76 -6.61
N ARG A 225 6.32 -18.16 -6.43
CA ARG A 225 7.37 -18.08 -7.46
C ARG A 225 7.53 -19.36 -8.29
N ALA A 226 6.85 -20.44 -7.88
CA ALA A 226 6.93 -21.77 -8.50
C ALA A 226 5.84 -21.95 -9.56
#